data_AF-D7LCW6-F1
#
_entry.id   AF-D7LCW6-F1
#
_cell.length_a   1.000
_cell.length_b   1.000
_cell.length_c   1.000
_cell.angle_alpha   90.00
_cell.angle_beta   90.00
_cell.angle_gamma   90.00
#
_symmetry.space_group_name_H-M   'P 1'
#
loop_
_entity.id
_entity.type
_entity.pdbx_description
1 polymer ?
#
loop_
_entity_poly.entity_id
_entity_poly.type
_entity_poly.pdbx_seq_one_letter_code
_entity_poly.pdbx_strand_id
1 'polypeptide(L)'
;VIIGVFDTGIWPERRSFSYLNLGPIPKRWRGVCESGARFGPWNCNRKIVGARFFAKGQQDAVIGGINKTVEFLSPRDADGHGTHTSSTGRHAFKASMSGYASGVAKGVAPKARIATYKVCWKESGCLDSDILAAFDAASRDGVDVISISIGGGDGITSPYYLDPIAIGSYGAASKGISVSSSAGNEGPNGMSVTNLAPWVTTVGASTIDRNFPADAILGDGHRLRGVSLYAGV
;
A
#
# COMPACT_ATOMS: atom_id res chain seq x y z
N VAL A 1 14.60 10.98 0.03
CA VAL A 1 13.15 10.69 -0.08
C VAL A 1 12.86 9.33 0.54
N ILE A 2 11.93 9.33 1.48
CA ILE A 2 11.38 8.22 2.22
C ILE A 2 9.88 8.31 2.04
N ILE A 3 9.30 7.27 1.44
CA ILE A 3 7.87 7.16 1.20
C ILE A 3 7.29 6.32 2.34
N GLY A 4 6.41 6.91 3.14
CA GLY A 4 5.56 6.21 4.08
C GLY A 4 4.42 5.53 3.33
N VAL A 5 4.25 4.22 3.50
CA VAL A 5 3.16 3.46 2.86
C VAL A 5 2.22 2.96 3.94
N PHE A 6 0.97 3.41 3.90
CA PHE A 6 -0.08 3.10 4.87
C PHE A 6 -1.00 2.06 4.24
N ASP A 7 -0.92 0.82 4.72
CA ASP A 7 -1.51 -0.31 4.01
C ASP A 7 -1.60 -1.58 4.91
N THR A 8 -1.70 -2.77 4.30
CA THR A 8 -1.72 -4.09 4.96
C THR A 8 -0.35 -4.58 5.44
N GLY A 9 0.70 -3.76 5.29
CA GLY A 9 2.08 -4.08 5.67
C GLY A 9 2.98 -4.34 4.45
N ILE A 10 4.08 -5.08 4.67
CA ILE A 10 5.02 -5.42 3.60
C ILE A 10 5.52 -6.87 3.69
N TRP A 11 5.80 -7.48 2.53
CA TRP A 11 6.54 -8.74 2.44
C TRP A 11 8.03 -8.48 2.11
N PRO A 12 8.90 -8.33 3.12
CA PRO A 12 10.24 -7.76 2.95
C PRO A 12 11.17 -8.63 2.09
N GLU A 13 10.91 -9.92 1.96
CA GLU A 13 11.74 -10.85 1.18
C GLU A 13 11.55 -10.71 -0.35
N ARG A 14 10.64 -9.87 -0.84
CA ARG A 14 10.43 -9.69 -2.28
C ARG A 14 11.62 -8.98 -2.94
N ARG A 15 11.96 -9.40 -4.16
CA ARG A 15 13.04 -8.83 -4.98
C ARG A 15 12.91 -7.31 -5.20
N SER A 16 11.68 -6.80 -5.26
CA SER A 16 11.36 -5.37 -5.39
C SER A 16 11.90 -4.51 -4.24
N PHE A 17 12.21 -5.14 -3.10
CA PHE A 17 12.75 -4.47 -1.90
C PHE A 17 14.25 -4.71 -1.70
N SER A 18 14.96 -5.15 -2.74
CA SER A 18 16.42 -5.26 -2.70
C SER A 18 17.08 -3.92 -2.41
N TYR A 19 18.15 -3.93 -1.61
CA TYR A 19 18.85 -2.72 -1.17
C TYR A 19 20.24 -2.50 -1.79
N LEU A 20 20.63 -3.36 -2.74
CA LEU A 20 21.87 -3.20 -3.52
C LEU A 20 21.98 -1.77 -4.10
N ASN A 21 23.19 -1.22 -4.17
CA ASN A 21 23.47 0.11 -4.74
C ASN A 21 22.70 1.29 -4.10
N LEU A 22 22.11 1.12 -2.91
CA LEU A 22 21.58 2.22 -2.11
C LEU A 22 22.63 2.67 -1.11
N GLY A 23 22.84 3.99 -1.00
CA GLY A 23 23.70 4.56 0.04
C GLY A 23 23.18 4.30 1.47
N PRO A 24 23.87 4.78 2.50
CA PRO A 24 23.40 4.67 3.89
C PRO A 24 22.00 5.28 4.06
N ILE A 25 21.31 4.87 5.13
CA ILE A 25 20.02 5.45 5.49
C ILE A 25 20.23 6.92 5.85
N PRO A 26 19.37 7.86 5.41
CA PRO A 26 19.51 9.27 5.75
C PRO A 26 19.57 9.48 7.27
N LYS A 27 20.55 10.26 7.77
CA LYS A 27 20.74 10.52 9.21
C LYS A 27 19.53 11.17 9.89
N ARG A 28 18.68 11.85 9.12
CA ARG A 28 17.44 12.46 9.59
C ARG A 28 16.31 11.46 9.89
N TRP A 29 16.43 10.22 9.40
CA TRP A 29 15.41 9.19 9.63
C TRP A 29 15.36 8.81 11.10
N ARG A 30 14.16 8.83 11.69
CA ARG A 30 13.91 8.50 13.11
C ARG A 30 13.03 7.27 13.30
N GLY A 31 12.51 6.69 12.23
CA GLY A 31 11.69 5.49 12.30
C GLY A 31 12.47 4.25 12.72
N VAL A 32 11.71 3.25 13.15
CA VAL A 32 12.23 1.98 13.70
C VAL A 32 11.85 0.80 12.82
N CYS A 33 12.54 -0.32 13.04
CA CYS A 33 12.11 -1.61 12.52
C CYS A 33 11.45 -2.40 13.65
N GLU A 34 10.14 -2.27 13.77
CA GLU A 34 9.37 -2.95 14.79
C GLU A 34 9.33 -4.46 14.53
N SER A 35 9.57 -5.24 15.57
CA SER A 35 9.55 -6.70 15.50
C SER A 35 8.18 -7.24 15.90
N GLY A 36 7.84 -8.42 15.39
CA GLY A 36 6.61 -9.12 15.74
C GLY A 36 6.54 -10.50 15.11
N ALA A 37 5.34 -11.04 14.97
CA ALA A 37 5.11 -12.34 14.33
C ALA A 37 5.77 -12.41 12.94
N ARG A 38 6.76 -13.30 12.79
CA ARG A 38 7.52 -13.53 11.55
C ARG A 38 8.16 -12.26 10.96
N PHE A 39 8.47 -11.26 11.78
CA PHE A 39 9.14 -10.05 11.34
C PHE A 39 10.15 -9.63 12.41
N GLY A 40 11.44 -9.71 12.10
CA GLY A 40 12.52 -9.32 13.00
C GLY A 40 13.22 -8.03 12.55
N PRO A 41 14.17 -7.51 13.33
CA PRO A 41 14.89 -6.27 13.00
C PRO A 41 15.63 -6.33 11.66
N TRP A 42 16.05 -7.53 11.24
CA TRP A 42 16.75 -7.78 9.97
C TRP A 42 15.85 -7.68 8.73
N ASN A 43 14.53 -7.60 8.90
CA ASN A 43 13.62 -7.42 7.78
C ASN A 43 13.65 -5.99 7.23
N CYS A 44 14.11 -5.01 8.01
CA CYS A 44 14.47 -3.70 7.49
C CYS A 44 15.89 -3.70 6.95
N ASN A 45 16.12 -2.88 5.93
CA ASN A 45 17.39 -2.76 5.25
C ASN A 45 17.55 -1.35 4.66
N ARG A 46 18.51 -1.15 3.75
CA ARG A 46 18.67 0.16 3.10
C ARG A 46 17.51 0.52 2.15
N LYS A 47 16.62 -0.39 1.76
CA LYS A 47 15.41 -0.09 0.97
C LYS A 47 14.18 0.11 1.87
N ILE A 48 13.87 -0.85 2.74
CA ILE A 48 12.83 -0.76 3.77
C ILE A 48 13.49 -0.20 5.03
N VAL A 49 13.44 1.12 5.23
CA VAL A 49 14.19 1.80 6.30
C VAL A 49 13.45 1.82 7.63
N GLY A 50 12.14 1.56 7.62
CA GLY A 50 11.36 1.33 8.82
C GLY A 50 10.10 0.56 8.54
N ALA A 51 9.58 -0.05 9.59
CA ALA A 51 8.40 -0.88 9.56
C ALA A 51 7.72 -0.81 10.92
N ARG A 52 6.45 -0.43 10.92
CA ARG A 52 5.58 -0.36 12.11
C ARG A 52 4.23 -0.98 11.79
N PHE A 53 3.51 -1.38 12.82
CA PHE A 53 2.13 -1.81 12.71
C PHE A 53 1.30 -1.20 13.83
N PHE A 54 0.04 -0.92 13.55
CA PHE A 54 -0.92 -0.31 14.47
C PHE A 54 -2.12 -1.24 14.54
N ALA A 55 -2.34 -1.77 15.74
CA ALA A 55 -3.33 -2.80 16.01
C ALA A 55 -4.18 -2.47 17.24
N LYS A 56 -3.97 -1.30 17.87
CA LYS A 56 -4.57 -1.03 19.17
C LYS A 56 -6.06 -0.78 19.00
N GLY A 57 -6.43 0.06 18.04
CA GLY A 57 -7.84 0.26 17.68
C GLY A 57 -8.50 -1.05 17.29
N GLN A 58 -7.79 -1.84 16.47
CA GLN A 58 -8.24 -3.16 16.05
C GLN A 58 -8.51 -4.14 17.21
N GLN A 59 -7.60 -4.21 18.18
CA GLN A 59 -7.69 -5.09 19.34
C GLN A 59 -8.81 -4.67 20.31
N ASP A 60 -9.05 -3.37 20.44
CA ASP A 60 -10.09 -2.83 21.32
C ASP A 60 -11.49 -2.96 20.68
N ALA A 61 -11.61 -2.85 19.35
CA ALA A 61 -12.89 -2.83 18.65
C ALA A 61 -13.42 -4.22 18.22
N VAL A 62 -12.54 -5.18 17.90
CA VAL A 62 -12.97 -6.48 17.36
C VAL A 62 -13.10 -7.54 18.44
N ILE A 63 -14.34 -8.01 18.64
CA ILE A 63 -14.67 -9.13 19.55
C ILE A 63 -13.94 -10.39 19.06
N GLY A 64 -13.05 -10.93 19.89
CA GLY A 64 -12.19 -12.08 19.54
C GLY A 64 -10.79 -11.70 19.05
N GLY A 65 -10.53 -10.41 18.82
CA GLY A 65 -9.23 -9.88 18.41
C GLY A 65 -8.81 -10.27 16.98
N ILE A 66 -7.54 -10.04 16.67
CA ILE A 66 -6.96 -10.36 15.34
C ILE A 66 -6.75 -11.86 15.21
N ASN A 67 -7.30 -12.45 14.14
CA ASN A 67 -7.13 -13.86 13.80
C ASN A 67 -5.67 -14.19 13.38
N LYS A 68 -4.87 -14.63 14.34
CA LYS A 68 -3.44 -14.94 14.15
C LYS A 68 -3.15 -16.14 13.22
N THR A 69 -4.18 -16.85 12.75
CA THR A 69 -3.99 -17.96 11.78
C THR A 69 -3.82 -17.44 10.35
N VAL A 70 -4.46 -16.32 10.04
CA VAL A 70 -4.44 -15.68 8.71
C VAL A 70 -3.70 -14.35 8.71
N GLU A 71 -3.33 -13.84 9.88
CA GLU A 71 -2.65 -12.55 10.04
C GLU A 71 -1.37 -12.62 10.89
N PHE A 72 -0.52 -11.60 10.71
CA PHE A 72 0.71 -11.40 11.48
C PHE A 72 0.59 -10.15 12.34
N LEU A 73 0.68 -10.32 13.66
CA LEU A 73 0.83 -9.21 14.61
C LEU A 73 2.25 -8.63 14.52
N SER A 74 2.53 -8.00 13.38
CA SER A 74 3.79 -7.40 12.97
C SER A 74 3.58 -6.55 11.72
N PRO A 75 4.61 -5.84 11.22
CA PRO A 75 4.52 -5.13 9.94
C PRO A 75 4.42 -6.05 8.70
N ARG A 76 4.43 -7.38 8.87
CA ARG A 76 4.34 -8.32 7.75
C ARG A 76 2.95 -8.28 7.12
N ASP A 77 2.96 -8.25 5.79
CA ASP A 77 1.75 -8.34 4.96
C ASP A 77 1.21 -9.77 4.88
N ALA A 78 -0.07 -9.95 5.17
CA ALA A 78 -0.78 -11.23 4.99
C ALA A 78 -1.84 -11.19 3.88
N ASP A 79 -2.09 -10.00 3.32
CA ASP A 79 -3.06 -9.77 2.27
C ASP A 79 -2.38 -9.73 0.90
N GLY A 80 -1.41 -8.84 0.74
CA GLY A 80 -0.68 -8.61 -0.51
C GLY A 80 -0.86 -7.20 -1.05
N HIS A 81 -1.93 -6.49 -0.69
CA HIS A 81 -2.20 -5.13 -1.14
C HIS A 81 -1.03 -4.17 -0.83
N GLY A 82 -0.54 -4.13 0.41
CA GLY A 82 0.58 -3.29 0.83
C GLY A 82 1.90 -3.65 0.17
N THR A 83 2.17 -4.94 -0.03
CA THR A 83 3.32 -5.38 -0.83
C THR A 83 3.20 -4.91 -2.26
N HIS A 84 2.01 -5.00 -2.88
CA HIS A 84 1.78 -4.57 -4.25
C HIS A 84 1.98 -3.05 -4.40
N THR A 85 1.32 -2.24 -3.59
CA THR A 85 1.40 -0.76 -3.62
C THR A 85 2.82 -0.27 -3.36
N SER A 86 3.53 -0.84 -2.39
CA SER A 86 4.92 -0.49 -2.08
C SER A 86 5.96 -1.04 -3.06
N SER A 87 5.63 -2.12 -3.79
CA SER A 87 6.54 -2.76 -4.77
C SER A 87 6.74 -1.94 -6.05
N THR A 88 6.04 -0.81 -6.19
CA THR A 88 6.36 0.31 -7.09
C THR A 88 7.68 0.99 -6.68
N GLY A 89 8.71 0.19 -6.41
CA GLY A 89 10.04 0.56 -5.96
C GLY A 89 11.12 0.08 -6.93
N ARG A 90 11.94 -0.90 -6.53
CA ARG A 90 13.19 -1.19 -7.25
C ARG A 90 13.01 -2.19 -8.40
N HIS A 91 13.97 -2.20 -9.31
CA HIS A 91 14.07 -3.16 -10.42
C HIS A 91 14.07 -4.61 -9.91
N ALA A 92 13.05 -5.37 -10.30
CA ALA A 92 12.97 -6.81 -10.19
C ALA A 92 12.99 -7.41 -11.60
N PHE A 93 14.10 -8.05 -11.95
CA PHE A 93 14.30 -8.68 -13.26
C PHE A 93 13.52 -9.99 -13.38
N LYS A 94 13.08 -10.32 -14.60
CA LYS A 94 12.30 -11.52 -14.91
C LYS A 94 11.04 -11.59 -14.03
N ALA A 95 10.33 -10.45 -13.95
CA ALA A 95 9.04 -10.36 -13.30
C ALA A 95 7.95 -10.64 -14.32
N SER A 96 6.95 -11.42 -13.92
CA SER A 96 5.77 -11.75 -14.71
C SER A 96 4.68 -12.28 -13.78
N MET A 97 3.43 -12.17 -14.19
CA MET A 97 2.32 -12.89 -13.58
C MET A 97 2.01 -14.11 -14.45
N SER A 98 2.51 -15.28 -14.07
CA SER A 98 2.34 -16.53 -14.84
C SER A 98 2.65 -16.40 -16.35
N GLY A 99 3.75 -15.71 -16.69
CA GLY A 99 4.15 -15.42 -18.07
C GLY A 99 3.59 -14.12 -18.65
N TYR A 100 2.46 -13.62 -18.15
CA TYR A 100 1.93 -12.31 -18.54
C TYR A 100 2.81 -11.17 -18.03
N ALA A 101 2.84 -10.07 -18.80
CA ALA A 101 3.57 -8.85 -18.47
C ALA A 101 5.06 -9.09 -18.15
N SER A 102 5.70 -10.03 -18.85
CA SER A 102 7.11 -10.37 -18.64
C SER A 102 8.02 -9.16 -18.89
N GLY A 103 8.93 -8.92 -17.95
CA GLY A 103 9.92 -7.85 -18.08
C GLY A 103 10.65 -7.53 -16.79
N VAL A 104 11.00 -6.25 -16.64
CA VAL A 104 11.62 -5.72 -15.42
C VAL A 104 10.58 -4.86 -14.69
N ALA A 105 10.06 -5.38 -13.58
CA ALA A 105 9.17 -4.59 -12.73
C ALA A 105 9.98 -3.52 -12.00
N LYS A 106 9.53 -2.28 -12.02
CA LYS A 106 10.13 -1.18 -11.26
C LYS A 106 9.05 -0.18 -10.87
N GLY A 107 9.38 0.58 -9.86
CA GLY A 107 8.67 1.75 -9.42
C GLY A 107 8.90 3.00 -10.21
N VAL A 108 8.05 3.98 -9.95
CA VAL A 108 8.22 5.37 -10.42
C VAL A 108 9.48 5.99 -9.81
N ALA A 109 9.79 5.68 -8.54
CA ALA A 109 10.99 6.17 -7.84
C ALA A 109 11.88 5.03 -7.30
N PRO A 110 12.68 4.34 -8.15
CA PRO A 110 13.39 3.12 -7.74
C PRO A 110 14.36 3.25 -6.57
N LYS A 111 14.98 4.44 -6.43
CA LYS A 111 15.94 4.75 -5.37
C LYS A 111 15.31 5.30 -4.08
N ALA A 112 13.99 5.57 -4.07
CA ALA A 112 13.30 6.01 -2.86
C ALA A 112 13.36 4.93 -1.77
N ARG A 113 13.37 5.36 -0.51
CA ARG A 113 13.29 4.47 0.65
C ARG A 113 11.83 4.26 1.01
N ILE A 114 11.50 3.11 1.58
CA ILE A 114 10.15 2.75 2.01
C ILE A 114 10.12 2.68 3.52
N ALA A 115 9.11 3.27 4.13
CA ALA A 115 8.73 3.03 5.51
C ALA A 115 7.29 2.49 5.53
N THR A 116 7.08 1.27 6.02
CA THR A 116 5.74 0.67 6.04
C THR A 116 5.05 0.96 7.36
N TYR A 117 3.77 1.33 7.29
CA TYR A 117 2.89 1.56 8.42
C TYR A 117 1.67 0.68 8.20
N LYS A 118 1.66 -0.51 8.81
CA LYS A 118 0.53 -1.43 8.69
C LYS A 118 -0.62 -0.91 9.55
N VAL A 119 -1.72 -0.54 8.91
CA VAL A 119 -2.94 -0.03 9.56
C VAL A 119 -4.19 -0.81 9.15
N CYS A 120 -4.07 -1.67 8.14
CA CYS A 120 -5.13 -2.52 7.65
C CYS A 120 -4.86 -3.99 7.97
N TRP A 121 -5.94 -4.70 8.26
CA TRP A 121 -5.95 -6.09 8.67
C TRP A 121 -6.96 -6.87 7.83
N LYS A 122 -6.55 -8.04 7.33
CA LYS A 122 -7.26 -8.77 6.26
C LYS A 122 -8.77 -8.98 6.46
N GLU A 123 -9.21 -9.31 7.67
CA GLU A 123 -10.62 -9.63 7.96
C GLU A 123 -11.41 -8.44 8.54
N SER A 124 -10.72 -7.38 8.94
CA SER A 124 -11.32 -6.31 9.78
C SER A 124 -11.11 -4.90 9.25
N GLY A 125 -10.45 -4.77 8.10
CA GLY A 125 -10.22 -3.48 7.46
C GLY A 125 -9.20 -2.62 8.18
N CYS A 126 -9.35 -1.30 8.07
CA CYS A 126 -8.43 -0.31 8.61
C CYS A 126 -9.18 0.58 9.60
N LEU A 127 -8.75 0.60 10.86
CA LEU A 127 -9.43 1.36 11.90
C LEU A 127 -8.92 2.80 11.94
N ASP A 128 -9.85 3.75 12.05
CA ASP A 128 -9.57 5.19 12.04
C ASP A 128 -8.49 5.61 13.04
N SER A 129 -8.53 5.05 14.25
CA SER A 129 -7.55 5.33 15.31
C SER A 129 -6.15 4.80 14.98
N ASP A 130 -6.04 3.65 14.33
CA ASP A 130 -4.77 3.07 13.89
C ASP A 130 -4.20 3.85 12.69
N ILE A 131 -5.06 4.36 11.80
CA ILE A 131 -4.68 5.28 10.70
C ILE A 131 -4.10 6.60 11.26
N LEU A 132 -4.80 7.23 12.20
CA LEU A 132 -4.33 8.47 12.83
C LEU A 132 -3.00 8.27 13.57
N ALA A 133 -2.87 7.17 14.31
CA ALA A 133 -1.63 6.82 14.99
C ALA A 133 -0.44 6.64 14.01
N ALA A 134 -0.71 6.08 12.82
CA ALA A 134 0.29 5.98 11.77
C ALA A 134 0.69 7.34 11.20
N PHE A 135 -0.24 8.29 11.00
CA PHE A 135 0.08 9.65 10.56
C PHE A 135 1.01 10.36 11.55
N ASP A 136 0.73 10.25 12.85
CA ASP A 136 1.57 10.79 13.91
C ASP A 136 2.96 10.15 13.95
N ALA A 137 3.04 8.84 13.77
CA ALA A 137 4.31 8.13 13.73
C ALA A 137 5.12 8.52 12.48
N ALA A 138 4.52 8.52 11.30
CA ALA A 138 5.19 8.84 10.04
C ALA A 138 5.74 10.27 10.04
N SER A 139 4.96 11.22 10.57
CA SER A 139 5.40 12.60 10.73
C SER A 139 6.62 12.73 11.63
N ARG A 140 6.67 12.01 12.75
CA ARG A 140 7.81 12.02 13.68
C ARG A 140 9.02 11.27 13.14
N ASP A 141 8.79 10.18 12.43
CA ASP A 141 9.83 9.34 11.83
C ASP A 141 10.56 10.09 10.68
N GLY A 142 9.89 11.08 10.07
CA GLY A 142 10.46 11.96 9.06
C GLY A 142 10.27 11.44 7.63
N VAL A 143 9.07 10.94 7.31
CA VAL A 143 8.71 10.63 5.92
C VAL A 143 8.62 11.91 5.09
N ASP A 144 8.89 11.84 3.78
CA ASP A 144 8.75 12.99 2.87
C ASP A 144 7.41 12.98 2.13
N VAL A 145 6.90 11.78 1.85
CA VAL A 145 5.64 11.54 1.13
C VAL A 145 4.92 10.39 1.82
N ILE A 146 3.60 10.50 1.96
CA ILE A 146 2.72 9.41 2.38
C ILE A 146 1.93 8.95 1.17
N SER A 147 1.98 7.65 0.91
CA SER A 147 1.12 6.94 -0.02
C SER A 147 0.13 6.13 0.79
N ILE A 148 -1.15 6.45 0.66
CA ILE A 148 -2.24 5.76 1.36
C ILE A 148 -3.25 5.28 0.32
N SER A 149 -3.43 3.97 0.21
CA SER A 149 -4.38 3.37 -0.72
C SER A 149 -5.57 2.83 0.07
N ILE A 150 -6.16 3.73 0.85
CA ILE A 150 -7.28 3.48 1.78
C ILE A 150 -8.26 4.64 1.58
N GLY A 151 -9.56 4.36 1.72
CA GLY A 151 -10.61 5.37 1.67
C GLY A 151 -11.81 4.91 2.47
N GLY A 152 -12.75 5.84 2.72
CA GLY A 152 -14.03 5.50 3.33
C GLY A 152 -14.78 4.47 2.49
N GLY A 153 -15.37 3.48 3.15
CA GLY A 153 -16.22 2.47 2.50
C GLY A 153 -17.50 3.09 1.92
N ASP A 154 -18.13 2.35 1.01
CA ASP A 154 -19.45 2.63 0.43
C ASP A 154 -19.58 3.92 -0.40
N GLY A 155 -18.47 4.59 -0.72
CA GLY A 155 -18.46 5.81 -1.54
C GLY A 155 -19.07 7.02 -0.82
N ILE A 156 -19.27 6.92 0.49
CA ILE A 156 -19.82 8.00 1.31
C ILE A 156 -18.67 8.82 1.89
N THR A 157 -18.61 10.10 1.54
CA THR A 157 -17.62 11.03 2.06
C THR A 157 -18.08 11.62 3.40
N SER A 158 -17.24 11.51 4.42
CA SER A 158 -17.45 12.20 5.69
C SER A 158 -16.99 13.67 5.62
N PRO A 159 -17.59 14.58 6.40
CA PRO A 159 -17.01 15.90 6.63
C PRO A 159 -15.56 15.80 7.11
N TYR A 160 -14.70 16.75 6.74
CA TYR A 160 -13.25 16.66 6.99
C TYR A 160 -12.87 16.47 8.46
N TYR A 161 -13.66 17.01 9.39
CA TYR A 161 -13.41 16.89 10.83
C TYR A 161 -13.88 15.54 11.43
N LEU A 162 -14.50 14.67 10.62
CA LEU A 162 -14.85 13.29 10.96
C LEU A 162 -14.08 12.27 10.13
N ASP A 163 -13.33 12.70 9.11
CA ASP A 163 -12.54 11.83 8.25
C ASP A 163 -11.11 11.71 8.79
N PRO A 164 -10.67 10.52 9.27
CA PRO A 164 -9.34 10.33 9.84
C PRO A 164 -8.20 10.56 8.83
N ILE A 165 -8.44 10.27 7.54
CA ILE A 165 -7.46 10.52 6.48
C ILE A 165 -7.34 12.02 6.26
N ALA A 166 -8.47 12.75 6.22
CA ALA A 166 -8.44 14.21 6.10
C ALA A 166 -7.72 14.87 7.30
N ILE A 167 -8.02 14.46 8.53
CA ILE A 167 -7.40 14.99 9.75
C ILE A 167 -5.90 14.67 9.78
N GLY A 168 -5.52 13.41 9.60
CA GLY A 168 -4.13 12.98 9.64
C GLY A 168 -3.29 13.60 8.52
N SER A 169 -3.85 13.69 7.31
CA SER A 169 -3.17 14.32 6.17
C SER A 169 -3.02 15.83 6.32
N TYR A 170 -3.94 16.53 7.00
CA TYR A 170 -3.77 17.95 7.33
C TYR A 170 -2.54 18.16 8.22
N GLY A 171 -2.39 17.32 9.25
CA GLY A 171 -1.23 17.31 10.14
C GLY A 171 0.08 17.03 9.39
N ALA A 172 0.07 16.12 8.42
CA ALA A 172 1.23 15.82 7.57
C ALA A 172 1.56 16.99 6.62
N ALA A 173 0.56 17.52 5.92
CA ALA A 173 0.71 18.62 4.97
C ALA A 173 1.22 19.90 5.63
N SER A 174 0.74 20.23 6.84
CA SER A 174 1.23 21.37 7.62
C SER A 174 2.71 21.26 8.02
N LYS A 175 3.28 20.06 7.98
CA LYS A 175 4.71 19.78 8.20
C LYS A 175 5.50 19.61 6.90
N GLY A 176 4.90 19.91 5.75
CA GLY A 176 5.54 19.79 4.44
C GLY A 176 5.62 18.35 3.91
N ILE A 177 4.82 17.43 4.43
CA ILE A 177 4.75 16.04 3.96
C ILE A 177 3.58 15.93 2.97
N SER A 178 3.87 15.58 1.72
CA SER A 178 2.83 15.40 0.71
C SER A 178 2.08 14.08 0.92
N VAL A 179 0.76 14.10 0.76
CA VAL A 179 -0.09 12.90 0.88
C VAL A 179 -0.76 12.60 -0.45
N SER A 180 -0.58 11.37 -0.94
CA SER A 180 -1.24 10.83 -2.13
C SER A 180 -2.23 9.76 -1.72
N SER A 181 -3.49 9.88 -2.15
CA SER A 181 -4.54 8.91 -1.87
C SER A 181 -5.32 8.50 -3.12
N SER A 182 -5.91 7.31 -3.12
CA SER A 182 -6.81 6.85 -4.19
C SER A 182 -8.17 7.54 -4.14
N ALA A 183 -8.79 7.74 -5.31
CA ALA A 183 -10.13 8.32 -5.44
C ALA A 183 -11.30 7.40 -5.04
N GLY A 184 -11.03 6.12 -4.74
CA GLY A 184 -12.06 5.09 -4.53
C GLY A 184 -12.35 4.28 -5.79
N ASN A 185 -13.09 3.19 -5.63
CA ASN A 185 -13.44 2.24 -6.70
C ASN A 185 -14.97 2.12 -6.91
N GLU A 186 -15.76 3.01 -6.30
CA GLU A 186 -17.23 3.00 -6.28
C GLU A 186 -17.86 3.68 -7.50
N GLY A 187 -17.04 4.02 -8.50
CA GLY A 187 -17.52 4.52 -9.79
C GLY A 187 -18.36 3.47 -10.54
N PRO A 188 -18.96 3.84 -11.70
CA PRO A 188 -18.76 5.10 -12.44
C PRO A 188 -19.79 6.20 -12.13
N ASN A 189 -20.65 6.00 -11.13
CA ASN A 189 -21.70 6.95 -10.80
C ASN A 189 -21.13 8.30 -10.32
N GLY A 190 -21.88 9.38 -10.54
CA GLY A 190 -21.50 10.69 -10.01
C GLY A 190 -21.43 10.70 -8.48
N MET A 191 -20.59 11.58 -7.93
CA MET A 191 -20.39 11.76 -6.47
C MET A 191 -19.84 10.52 -5.74
N SER A 192 -19.09 9.65 -6.42
CA SER A 192 -18.48 8.45 -5.81
C SER A 192 -17.03 8.63 -5.37
N VAL A 193 -16.45 9.83 -5.50
CA VAL A 193 -15.03 10.09 -5.20
C VAL A 193 -14.83 10.27 -3.69
N THR A 194 -13.85 9.57 -3.13
CA THR A 194 -13.43 9.68 -1.72
C THR A 194 -12.11 10.45 -1.58
N ASN A 195 -11.65 10.69 -0.35
CA ASN A 195 -10.41 11.41 -0.05
C ASN A 195 -10.37 12.83 -0.65
N LEU A 196 -11.43 13.61 -0.43
CA LEU A 196 -11.66 14.90 -1.08
C LEU A 196 -10.92 16.10 -0.46
N ALA A 197 -10.16 15.87 0.61
CA ALA A 197 -9.50 16.94 1.35
C ALA A 197 -8.56 17.76 0.44
N PRO A 198 -8.64 19.10 0.41
CA PRO A 198 -7.87 19.93 -0.53
C PRO A 198 -6.34 19.81 -0.44
N TRP A 199 -5.83 19.33 0.70
CA TRP A 199 -4.41 19.11 0.96
C TRP A 199 -3.94 17.69 0.60
N VAL A 200 -4.82 16.85 0.05
CA VAL A 200 -4.51 15.49 -0.42
C VAL A 200 -4.46 15.48 -1.95
N THR A 201 -3.47 14.80 -2.51
CA THR A 201 -3.46 14.48 -3.94
C THR A 201 -4.32 13.25 -4.18
N THR A 202 -5.55 13.46 -4.64
CA THR A 202 -6.52 12.39 -4.92
C THR A 202 -6.33 11.85 -6.34
N VAL A 203 -6.08 10.56 -6.48
CA VAL A 203 -5.63 9.92 -7.72
C VAL A 203 -6.69 8.97 -8.27
N GLY A 204 -7.18 9.25 -9.48
CA GLY A 204 -8.03 8.35 -10.25
C GLY A 204 -7.23 7.29 -11.03
N ALA A 205 -7.88 6.18 -11.38
CA ALA A 205 -7.27 5.10 -12.16
C ALA A 205 -7.62 5.24 -13.65
N SER A 206 -6.67 4.90 -14.53
CA SER A 206 -6.86 4.84 -15.98
C SER A 206 -6.16 3.61 -16.57
N THR A 207 -6.48 3.29 -17.81
CA THR A 207 -5.86 2.19 -18.54
C THR A 207 -4.52 2.60 -19.15
N ILE A 208 -3.73 1.59 -19.53
CA ILE A 208 -2.50 1.75 -20.31
C ILE A 208 -2.68 1.09 -21.69
N ASP A 209 -1.71 1.26 -22.56
CA ASP A 209 -1.68 0.67 -23.92
C ASP A 209 -1.57 -0.87 -23.94
N ARG A 210 -1.07 -1.48 -22.86
CA ARG A 210 -0.98 -2.94 -22.72
C ARG A 210 -2.34 -3.58 -22.42
N ASN A 211 -2.66 -4.65 -23.16
CA ASN A 211 -3.82 -5.50 -22.94
C ASN A 211 -3.42 -6.99 -22.76
N PHE A 212 -4.34 -7.82 -22.25
CA PHE A 212 -4.15 -9.26 -22.03
C PHE A 212 -5.20 -10.07 -22.79
N PRO A 213 -5.04 -10.24 -24.12
CA PRO A 213 -6.03 -10.90 -24.95
C PRO A 213 -6.11 -12.40 -24.63
N ALA A 214 -7.32 -12.93 -24.62
CA ALA A 214 -7.62 -14.34 -24.45
C ALA A 214 -8.69 -14.76 -25.46
N ASP A 215 -8.25 -15.43 -26.53
CA ASP A 215 -9.13 -15.88 -27.60
C ASP A 215 -9.82 -17.19 -27.22
N ALA A 216 -11.14 -17.23 -27.25
CA ALA A 216 -11.91 -18.47 -27.19
C ALA A 216 -12.18 -18.98 -28.61
N ILE A 217 -11.70 -20.18 -28.92
CA ILE A 217 -11.95 -20.85 -30.19
C ILE A 217 -13.07 -21.87 -29.98
N LEU A 218 -14.20 -21.63 -30.63
CA LEU A 218 -15.38 -22.50 -30.56
C LEU A 218 -15.19 -23.76 -31.42
N GLY A 219 -16.02 -24.78 -31.19
CA GLY A 219 -15.95 -26.06 -31.93
C GLY A 219 -16.23 -25.95 -33.43
N ASP A 220 -16.85 -24.86 -33.86
CA ASP A 220 -17.08 -24.51 -35.27
C ASP A 220 -15.93 -23.69 -35.89
N GLY A 221 -14.86 -23.43 -35.12
CA GLY A 221 -13.69 -22.67 -35.55
C GLY A 221 -13.82 -21.15 -35.40
N HIS A 222 -14.98 -20.64 -34.97
CA HIS A 222 -15.12 -19.20 -34.71
C HIS A 222 -14.26 -18.76 -33.53
N ARG A 223 -13.65 -17.59 -33.67
CA ARG A 223 -12.76 -16.99 -32.67
C ARG A 223 -13.42 -15.80 -32.01
N LEU A 224 -13.67 -15.90 -30.71
CA LEU A 224 -14.14 -14.80 -29.87
C LEU A 224 -12.96 -14.19 -29.14
N ARG A 225 -12.66 -12.91 -29.42
CA ARG A 225 -11.61 -12.17 -28.71
C ARG A 225 -12.12 -11.75 -27.35
N GLY A 226 -11.46 -12.23 -26.29
CA GLY A 226 -11.73 -11.85 -24.91
C GLY A 226 -10.52 -11.21 -24.24
N VAL A 227 -10.67 -10.96 -22.95
CA VAL A 227 -9.60 -10.52 -22.06
C VAL A 227 -9.60 -11.45 -20.86
N SER A 228 -8.44 -11.99 -20.50
CA SER A 228 -8.30 -12.84 -19.33
C SER A 228 -6.88 -12.78 -18.79
N LEU A 229 -6.78 -12.96 -17.47
CA LEU A 229 -5.53 -13.17 -16.76
C LEU A 229 -5.37 -14.62 -16.28
N TYR A 230 -6.21 -15.52 -16.80
CA TYR A 230 -6.16 -16.94 -16.49
C TYR A 230 -4.88 -17.56 -17.04
N ALA A 231 -4.17 -18.31 -16.19
CA ALA A 231 -2.87 -18.89 -16.51
C ALA A 231 -2.92 -20.41 -16.74
N GLY A 232 -4.09 -21.04 -16.68
CA GLY A 232 -4.22 -22.48 -16.96
C GLY A 232 -3.58 -23.42 -15.93
N VAL A 233 -3.34 -22.93 -14.71
CA VAL A 233 -2.77 -23.72 -13.59
C VAL A 233 -3.84 -24.02 -12.55
#